data_AF-A0A081EWI3-F1
#
_entry.id   AF-A0A081EWI3-F1
#
_cell.length_a   1.000
_cell.length_b   1.000
_cell.length_c   1.000
_cell.angle_alpha   90.00
_cell.angle_beta   90.00
_cell.angle_gamma   90.00
#
_symmetry.space_group_name_H-M   'P 1'
#
loop_
_entity.id
_entity.type
_entity.pdbx_description
1 polymer ?
#
loop_
_entity_poly.entity_id
_entity_poly.type
_entity_poly.pdbx_seq_one_letter_code
_entity_poly.pdbx_strand_id
1 'polypeptide(L)'
;MQREDDDRKAESAHVPALPTLRAQQRDIRSRLRTGFGSRHELLVWSHVAAAISVGRVPDDWFSHLINDQWTVAACLDEPSARRHLCGETAPSPSEARTERTRIIQDVLSPSFQKAVDVIRAQSNDFTDDQDGVRHTDRQRFIAMRPRLHQRVVDQHRALRAPFGEGVRSQADAVEWADEVAYAASGHLPRDFTSQVCNPMSQWWTALANEQTAVLDSMLAEDVLPAWNSALRTASTNAEELPSGGVESSSSAGNLS
;
A
#
# COMPACT_ATOMS: atom_id res chain seq x y z
N MET A 1 26.44 -25.98 -15.99
CA MET A 1 25.62 -26.37 -17.15
C MET A 1 24.14 -26.57 -16.81
N GLN A 2 23.68 -27.64 -16.14
CA GLN A 2 22.23 -27.84 -15.91
C GLN A 2 21.56 -26.80 -14.99
N ARG A 3 22.31 -26.24 -14.02
CA ARG A 3 21.85 -25.15 -13.14
C ARG A 3 21.76 -23.78 -13.84
N GLU A 4 22.67 -23.50 -14.77
CA GLU A 4 22.73 -22.21 -15.48
C GLU A 4 21.71 -22.11 -16.61
N ASP A 5 21.27 -23.26 -17.14
CA ASP A 5 20.16 -23.35 -18.10
C ASP A 5 18.79 -23.29 -17.40
N ASP A 6 18.67 -23.81 -16.17
CA ASP A 6 17.49 -23.63 -15.32
C ASP A 6 17.34 -22.16 -14.88
N ASP A 7 18.44 -21.47 -14.54
CA ASP A 7 18.40 -20.05 -14.18
C ASP A 7 18.04 -19.17 -15.38
N ARG A 8 18.55 -19.47 -16.59
CA ARG A 8 18.17 -18.77 -17.84
C ARG A 8 16.76 -19.08 -18.32
N LYS A 9 16.27 -20.31 -18.15
CA LYS A 9 14.84 -20.62 -18.39
C LYS A 9 13.94 -19.95 -17.36
N ALA A 10 14.36 -19.85 -16.11
CA ALA A 10 13.61 -19.18 -15.04
C ALA A 10 13.54 -17.66 -15.22
N GLU A 11 14.57 -17.02 -15.81
CA GLU A 11 14.51 -15.60 -16.22
C GLU A 11 13.45 -15.34 -17.32
N SER A 12 13.10 -16.36 -18.10
CA SER A 12 12.07 -16.29 -19.14
C SER A 12 10.69 -16.83 -18.73
N ALA A 13 10.53 -17.28 -17.47
CA ALA A 13 9.29 -17.88 -17.02
C ALA A 13 8.20 -16.81 -16.91
N HIS A 14 7.25 -16.83 -17.85
CA HIS A 14 6.08 -15.98 -17.86
C HIS A 14 5.15 -16.38 -16.71
N VAL A 15 5.23 -15.66 -15.58
CA VAL A 15 4.33 -15.86 -14.44
C VAL A 15 3.04 -15.08 -14.68
N PRO A 16 1.86 -15.74 -14.71
CA PRO A 16 0.60 -15.04 -14.98
C PRO A 16 0.26 -14.04 -13.88
N ALA A 17 -0.31 -12.88 -14.25
CA ALA A 17 -0.60 -11.79 -13.34
C ALA A 17 -1.57 -12.17 -12.19
N LEU A 18 -2.55 -13.03 -12.46
CA LEU A 18 -3.62 -13.38 -11.51
C LEU A 18 -3.17 -14.27 -10.34
N PRO A 19 -2.45 -15.39 -10.54
CA PRO A 19 -1.85 -16.16 -9.45
C PRO A 19 -0.97 -15.33 -8.51
N THR A 20 -0.13 -14.45 -9.05
CA THR A 20 0.73 -13.55 -8.25
C THR A 20 -0.09 -12.56 -7.43
N LEU A 21 -1.08 -11.91 -8.06
CA LEU A 21 -1.98 -11.01 -7.35
C LEU A 21 -2.72 -11.72 -6.19
N ARG A 22 -3.18 -12.95 -6.42
CA ARG A 22 -3.84 -13.76 -5.37
C ARG A 22 -2.90 -14.12 -4.21
N ALA A 23 -1.62 -14.41 -4.51
CA ALA A 23 -0.63 -14.66 -3.48
C ALA A 23 -0.39 -13.41 -2.62
N GLN A 24 -0.22 -12.24 -3.25
CA GLN A 24 -0.07 -10.95 -2.56
C GLN A 24 -1.31 -10.60 -1.71
N GLN A 25 -2.51 -10.84 -2.24
CA GLN A 25 -3.77 -10.65 -1.51
C GLN A 25 -3.88 -11.57 -0.28
N ARG A 26 -3.38 -12.80 -0.36
CA ARG A 26 -3.33 -13.74 0.77
C ARG A 26 -2.37 -13.25 1.85
N ASP A 27 -1.20 -12.76 1.46
CA ASP A 27 -0.20 -12.21 2.38
C ASP A 27 -0.75 -11.00 3.16
N ILE A 28 -1.37 -10.04 2.47
CA ILE A 28 -1.96 -8.84 3.11
C ILE A 28 -3.04 -9.19 4.14
N ARG A 29 -3.88 -10.20 3.85
CA ARG A 29 -4.85 -10.73 4.82
C ARG A 29 -4.18 -11.42 6.00
N SER A 30 -3.06 -12.11 5.77
CA SER A 30 -2.29 -12.77 6.82
C SER A 30 -1.71 -11.75 7.79
N ARG A 31 -1.09 -10.68 7.27
CA ARG A 31 -0.56 -9.57 8.08
C ARG A 31 -1.62 -8.94 8.98
N LEU A 32 -2.80 -8.61 8.44
CA LEU A 32 -3.90 -8.08 9.23
C LEU A 32 -4.36 -9.03 10.35
N ARG A 33 -4.36 -10.35 10.10
CA ARG A 33 -4.74 -11.34 11.12
C ARG A 33 -3.74 -11.38 12.27
N THR A 34 -2.44 -11.29 11.98
CA THR A 34 -1.39 -11.21 12.98
C THR A 34 -1.52 -9.92 13.81
N GLY A 35 -1.81 -8.81 13.14
CA GLY A 35 -1.86 -7.48 13.73
C GLY A 35 -0.56 -6.71 13.49
N PHE A 36 -0.51 -5.48 13.97
CA PHE A 36 0.57 -4.54 13.74
C PHE A 36 1.15 -4.03 15.05
N GLY A 37 2.44 -3.68 15.06
CA GLY A 37 3.09 -3.13 16.24
C GLY A 37 2.72 -1.67 16.52
N SER A 38 2.18 -0.95 15.52
CA SER A 38 1.82 0.47 15.67
C SER A 38 0.72 0.94 14.72
N ARG A 39 0.13 2.10 15.02
CA ARG A 39 -0.81 2.82 14.13
C ARG A 39 -0.16 3.18 12.80
N HIS A 40 1.11 3.61 12.82
CA HIS A 40 1.85 3.91 11.62
C HIS A 40 2.04 2.68 10.71
N GLU A 41 2.37 1.52 11.30
CA GLU A 41 2.45 0.27 10.53
C GLU A 41 1.10 -0.11 9.90
N LEU A 42 -0.01 0.12 10.61
CA LEU A 42 -1.36 -0.06 10.06
C LEU A 42 -1.64 0.90 8.90
N LEU A 43 -1.22 2.17 8.99
CA LEU A 43 -1.33 3.15 7.90
C LEU A 43 -0.58 2.66 6.66
N VAL A 44 0.69 2.28 6.82
CA VAL A 44 1.52 1.76 5.73
C VAL A 44 0.89 0.50 5.13
N TRP A 45 0.40 -0.43 5.96
CA TRP A 45 -0.31 -1.61 5.49
C TRP A 45 -1.57 -1.25 4.69
N SER A 46 -2.35 -0.25 5.11
CA SER A 46 -3.57 0.16 4.41
C SER A 46 -3.28 0.68 3.00
N HIS A 47 -2.17 1.42 2.84
CA HIS A 47 -1.66 1.83 1.54
C HIS A 47 -1.28 0.61 0.67
N VAL A 48 -0.60 -0.40 1.23
CA VAL A 48 -0.28 -1.63 0.47
C VAL A 48 -1.55 -2.40 0.09
N ALA A 49 -2.57 -2.42 0.96
CA ALA A 49 -3.87 -2.99 0.63
C ALA A 49 -4.55 -2.26 -0.54
N ALA A 50 -4.41 -0.93 -0.62
CA ALA A 50 -4.84 -0.13 -1.77
C ALA A 50 -4.10 -0.53 -3.06
N ALA A 51 -2.76 -0.67 -2.98
CA ALA A 51 -1.92 -1.09 -4.11
C ALA A 51 -2.30 -2.49 -4.64
N ILE A 52 -2.45 -3.47 -3.76
CA ILE A 52 -2.81 -4.86 -4.12
C ILE A 52 -4.28 -4.99 -4.56
N SER A 53 -5.14 -4.05 -4.16
CA SER A 53 -6.49 -3.92 -4.71
C SER A 53 -6.56 -3.03 -5.94
N VAL A 54 -5.43 -2.59 -6.52
CA VAL A 54 -5.35 -1.67 -7.66
C VAL A 54 -6.22 -0.41 -7.52
N GLY A 55 -6.28 0.10 -6.30
CA GLY A 55 -7.02 1.29 -5.94
C GLY A 55 -8.51 1.07 -5.59
N ARG A 56 -8.95 -0.19 -5.40
CA ARG A 56 -10.38 -0.55 -5.30
C ARG A 56 -10.96 -0.57 -3.89
N VAL A 57 -10.15 -0.30 -2.88
CA VAL A 57 -10.66 -0.01 -1.52
C VAL A 57 -11.46 1.31 -1.53
N PRO A 58 -12.49 1.47 -0.67
CA PRO A 58 -13.19 2.75 -0.52
C PRO A 58 -12.24 3.87 -0.10
N ASP A 59 -12.47 5.09 -0.59
CA ASP A 59 -11.60 6.23 -0.31
C ASP A 59 -11.74 6.71 1.15
N ASP A 60 -12.94 6.65 1.71
CA ASP A 60 -13.22 6.98 3.12
C ASP A 60 -12.75 5.92 4.11
N TRP A 61 -12.38 4.73 3.63
CA TRP A 61 -11.95 3.64 4.51
C TRP A 61 -10.65 3.97 5.26
N PHE A 62 -9.72 4.69 4.64
CA PHE A 62 -8.43 5.00 5.27
C PHE A 62 -8.63 5.86 6.52
N SER A 63 -9.41 6.93 6.42
CA SER A 63 -9.70 7.80 7.56
C SER A 63 -10.50 7.05 8.63
N HIS A 64 -11.50 6.24 8.26
CA HIS A 64 -12.23 5.41 9.23
C HIS A 64 -11.32 4.41 9.96
N LEU A 65 -10.43 3.72 9.23
CA LEU A 65 -9.52 2.73 9.79
C LEU A 65 -8.52 3.35 10.79
N ILE A 66 -7.97 4.51 10.42
CA ILE A 66 -6.89 5.14 11.17
C ILE A 66 -7.44 6.02 12.30
N ASN A 67 -8.55 6.72 12.08
CA ASN A 67 -9.07 7.68 13.06
C ASN A 67 -10.01 7.06 14.10
N ASP A 68 -10.55 5.85 13.85
CA ASP A 68 -11.27 5.10 14.90
C ASP A 68 -10.27 4.45 15.87
N GLN A 69 -10.21 5.01 17.07
CA GLN A 69 -9.32 4.56 18.14
C GLN A 69 -9.51 3.08 18.50
N TRP A 70 -10.76 2.59 18.52
CA TRP A 70 -11.05 1.21 18.89
C TRP A 70 -10.65 0.25 17.77
N THR A 71 -10.95 0.59 16.51
CA THR A 71 -10.52 -0.20 15.35
C THR A 71 -9.00 -0.25 15.24
N VAL A 72 -8.28 0.86 15.48
CA VAL A 72 -6.82 0.86 15.56
C VAL A 72 -6.35 -0.11 16.64
N ALA A 73 -6.88 0.00 17.87
CA ALA A 73 -6.51 -0.89 18.97
C ALA A 73 -6.77 -2.37 18.62
N ALA A 74 -7.88 -2.67 17.96
CA ALA A 74 -8.21 -4.02 17.51
C ALA A 74 -7.19 -4.56 16.48
N CYS A 75 -6.59 -3.68 15.68
CA CYS A 75 -5.56 -4.04 14.71
C CYS A 75 -4.16 -4.20 15.32
N LEU A 76 -3.89 -3.71 16.54
CA LEU A 76 -2.58 -3.88 17.18
C LEU A 76 -2.38 -5.29 17.72
N ASP A 77 -1.20 -5.87 17.53
CA ASP A 77 -0.88 -7.24 17.98
C ASP A 77 -0.75 -7.36 19.51
N GLU A 78 -0.14 -6.37 20.13
CA GLU A 78 0.26 -6.37 21.54
C GLU A 78 -0.84 -5.87 22.50
N PRO A 79 -1.28 -6.67 23.50
CA PRO A 79 -2.33 -6.27 24.44
C PRO A 79 -2.02 -5.03 25.29
N SER A 80 -0.75 -4.75 25.56
CA SER A 80 -0.35 -3.52 26.27
C SER A 80 -0.56 -2.27 25.40
N ALA A 81 -0.29 -2.33 24.10
CA ALA A 81 -0.54 -1.24 23.17
C ALA A 81 -2.04 -0.93 23.03
N ARG A 82 -2.90 -1.95 23.02
CA ARG A 82 -4.36 -1.77 23.00
C ARG A 82 -4.87 -1.03 24.24
N ARG A 83 -4.37 -1.41 25.42
CA ARG A 83 -4.71 -0.78 26.71
C ARG A 83 -4.17 0.63 26.81
N HIS A 84 -2.98 0.89 26.26
CA HIS A 84 -2.46 2.26 26.19
C HIS A 84 -3.39 3.17 25.38
N LEU A 85 -3.93 2.67 24.27
CA LEU A 85 -4.79 3.45 23.40
C LEU A 85 -6.22 3.63 23.95
N CYS A 86 -6.85 2.55 24.45
CA CYS A 86 -8.27 2.55 24.83
C CYS A 86 -8.57 2.39 26.33
N GLY A 87 -7.55 2.27 27.18
CA GLY A 87 -7.72 2.01 28.61
C GLY A 87 -8.54 0.74 28.87
N GLU A 88 -9.52 0.84 29.76
CA GLU A 88 -10.43 -0.25 30.14
C GLU A 88 -11.36 -0.69 29.00
N THR A 89 -11.51 0.11 27.94
CA THR A 89 -12.34 -0.22 26.77
C THR A 89 -11.56 -0.94 25.67
N ALA A 90 -10.30 -1.33 25.95
CA ALA A 90 -9.46 -2.00 24.97
C ALA A 90 -10.05 -3.35 24.52
N PRO A 91 -10.03 -3.64 23.20
CA PRO A 91 -10.60 -4.88 22.68
C PRO A 91 -9.86 -6.10 23.21
N SER A 92 -10.64 -7.07 23.69
CA SER A 92 -10.16 -8.41 24.02
C SER A 92 -9.55 -9.10 22.79
N PRO A 93 -8.74 -10.15 22.96
CA PRO A 93 -8.20 -10.91 21.84
C PRO A 93 -9.27 -11.48 20.89
N SER A 94 -10.45 -11.83 21.39
CA SER A 94 -11.59 -12.25 20.57
C SER A 94 -12.16 -11.10 19.75
N GLU A 95 -12.40 -9.94 20.36
CA GLU A 95 -12.94 -8.77 19.67
C GLU A 95 -11.98 -8.25 18.60
N ALA A 96 -10.67 -8.22 18.90
CA ALA A 96 -9.64 -7.87 17.95
C ALA A 96 -9.66 -8.79 16.71
N ARG A 97 -9.81 -10.11 16.91
CA ARG A 97 -9.95 -11.07 15.81
C ARG A 97 -11.23 -10.85 15.00
N THR A 98 -12.35 -10.56 15.67
CA THR A 98 -13.62 -10.27 15.02
C THR A 98 -13.52 -9.03 14.14
N GLU A 99 -12.94 -7.95 14.65
CA GLU A 99 -12.79 -6.71 13.89
C GLU A 99 -11.86 -6.87 12.68
N ARG A 100 -10.71 -7.53 12.85
CA ARG A 100 -9.82 -7.87 11.72
C ARG A 100 -10.54 -8.72 10.66
N THR A 101 -11.38 -9.66 11.10
CA THR A 101 -12.17 -10.50 10.20
C THR A 101 -13.21 -9.67 9.44
N ARG A 102 -13.86 -8.71 10.13
CA ARG A 102 -14.79 -7.76 9.53
C ARG A 102 -14.12 -6.91 8.46
N ILE A 103 -12.94 -6.34 8.73
CA ILE A 103 -12.16 -5.58 7.72
C ILE A 103 -11.88 -6.45 6.48
N ILE A 104 -11.52 -7.73 6.67
CA ILE A 104 -11.30 -8.66 5.55
C ILE A 104 -12.58 -8.89 4.74
N GLN A 105 -13.71 -9.09 5.41
CA GLN A 105 -14.98 -9.44 4.78
C GLN A 105 -15.62 -8.24 4.09
N ASP A 106 -15.66 -7.09 4.76
CA ASP A 106 -16.41 -5.91 4.32
C ASP A 106 -15.60 -5.05 3.35
N VAL A 107 -14.27 -5.02 3.49
CA VAL A 107 -13.41 -4.12 2.70
C VAL A 107 -12.50 -4.89 1.75
N LEU A 108 -11.64 -5.76 2.27
CA LEU A 108 -10.58 -6.36 1.44
C LEU A 108 -11.15 -7.33 0.41
N SER A 109 -12.10 -8.19 0.79
CA SER A 109 -12.64 -9.21 -0.12
C SER A 109 -13.38 -8.61 -1.32
N PRO A 110 -14.30 -7.65 -1.15
CA PRO A 110 -14.93 -6.96 -2.28
C PRO A 110 -13.92 -6.21 -3.15
N SER A 111 -12.94 -5.53 -2.53
CA SER A 111 -11.93 -4.75 -3.26
C SER A 111 -11.01 -5.66 -4.08
N PHE A 112 -10.61 -6.81 -3.54
CA PHE A 112 -9.79 -7.80 -4.24
C PHE A 112 -10.55 -8.48 -5.38
N GLN A 113 -11.85 -8.72 -5.22
CA GLN A 113 -12.68 -9.23 -6.31
C GLN A 113 -12.72 -8.22 -7.48
N LYS A 114 -13.00 -6.95 -7.18
CA LYS A 114 -12.96 -5.87 -8.19
C LYS A 114 -11.59 -5.75 -8.86
N ALA A 115 -10.51 -5.89 -8.11
CA ALA A 115 -9.16 -5.88 -8.65
C ALA A 115 -8.93 -7.02 -9.65
N VAL A 116 -9.35 -8.25 -9.31
CA VAL A 116 -9.28 -9.40 -10.21
C VAL A 116 -10.10 -9.17 -11.47
N ASP A 117 -11.30 -8.59 -11.35
CA ASP A 117 -12.16 -8.32 -12.51
C ASP A 117 -11.53 -7.29 -13.45
N VAL A 118 -10.89 -6.24 -12.92
CA VAL A 118 -10.16 -5.25 -13.72
C VAL A 118 -8.99 -5.89 -14.46
N ILE A 119 -8.17 -6.68 -13.76
CA ILE A 119 -7.03 -7.35 -14.38
C ILE A 119 -7.51 -8.32 -15.46
N ARG A 120 -8.55 -9.13 -15.19
CA ARG A 120 -9.14 -10.04 -16.19
C ARG A 120 -9.65 -9.32 -17.43
N ALA A 121 -10.26 -8.15 -17.29
CA ALA A 121 -10.77 -7.38 -18.42
C ALA A 121 -9.66 -6.79 -19.30
N GLN A 122 -8.45 -6.65 -18.76
CA GLN A 122 -7.31 -6.03 -19.46
C GLN A 122 -6.29 -7.05 -19.96
N SER A 123 -6.23 -8.24 -19.35
CA SER A 123 -5.44 -9.34 -19.87
C SER A 123 -6.18 -9.95 -21.07
N ASN A 124 -5.89 -9.45 -22.28
CA ASN A 124 -6.26 -10.16 -23.51
C ASN A 124 -5.56 -11.53 -23.49
N ASP A 125 -6.32 -12.61 -23.35
CA ASP A 125 -5.90 -14.01 -23.52
C ASP A 125 -4.61 -14.45 -22.80
N PHE A 126 -4.76 -15.10 -21.65
CA PHE A 126 -3.84 -16.16 -21.22
C PHE A 126 -4.63 -17.29 -20.52
N THR A 127 -5.58 -17.88 -21.24
CA THR A 127 -6.00 -19.27 -20.97
C THR A 127 -5.23 -20.20 -21.88
N ASP A 128 -3.93 -20.35 -21.63
CA ASP A 128 -3.22 -21.56 -22.02
C ASP A 128 -2.06 -21.76 -21.05
N ASP A 129 -2.33 -22.57 -20.03
CA ASP A 129 -1.54 -23.74 -19.69
C ASP A 129 -1.81 -24.12 -18.23
N GLN A 130 -2.32 -25.35 -18.08
CA GLN A 130 -2.68 -25.98 -16.81
C GLN A 130 -1.47 -26.39 -15.96
N ASP A 131 -0.29 -25.81 -16.19
CA ASP A 131 0.88 -26.10 -15.39
C ASP A 131 0.92 -25.18 -14.17
N GLY A 132 0.86 -25.79 -12.99
CA GLY A 132 0.91 -25.10 -11.71
C GLY A 132 2.08 -24.13 -11.66
N VAL A 133 1.75 -22.84 -11.53
CA VAL A 133 2.72 -21.74 -11.49
C VAL A 133 3.74 -21.98 -10.37
N ARG A 134 5.01 -22.11 -10.75
CA ARG A 134 6.14 -22.15 -9.81
C ARG A 134 6.77 -20.76 -9.75
N HIS A 135 7.33 -20.40 -8.59
CA HIS A 135 8.09 -19.15 -8.37
C HIS A 135 7.29 -17.82 -8.32
N THR A 136 6.05 -17.81 -7.82
CA THR A 136 5.29 -16.57 -7.59
C THR A 136 5.96 -15.59 -6.61
N ASP A 137 6.87 -16.09 -5.78
CA ASP A 137 7.71 -15.37 -4.83
C ASP A 137 8.83 -14.54 -5.48
N ARG A 138 9.17 -14.81 -6.75
CA ARG A 138 10.27 -14.12 -7.46
C ARG A 138 9.82 -12.90 -8.26
N GLN A 139 8.52 -12.61 -8.30
CA GLN A 139 7.97 -11.58 -9.15
C GLN A 139 7.93 -10.22 -8.44
N ARG A 140 8.64 -9.24 -9.04
CA ARG A 140 8.81 -7.90 -8.46
C ARG A 140 7.59 -6.98 -8.66
N PHE A 141 6.84 -7.15 -9.75
CA PHE A 141 5.79 -6.20 -10.14
C PHE A 141 4.38 -6.62 -9.72
N ILE A 142 3.58 -5.66 -9.26
CA ILE A 142 2.15 -5.84 -8.97
C ILE A 142 1.43 -6.23 -10.26
N ALA A 143 0.86 -7.44 -10.28
CA ALA A 143 0.12 -7.98 -11.42
C ALA A 143 0.83 -7.80 -12.79
N MET A 144 2.15 -7.96 -12.84
CA MET A 144 2.96 -7.78 -14.08
C MET A 144 2.92 -6.37 -14.69
N ARG A 145 2.62 -5.33 -13.89
CA ARG A 145 2.50 -3.94 -14.36
C ARG A 145 3.62 -3.07 -13.77
N PRO A 146 4.77 -2.91 -14.44
CA PRO A 146 5.91 -2.15 -13.91
C PRO A 146 5.59 -0.71 -13.57
N ARG A 147 4.79 -0.02 -14.41
CA ARG A 147 4.37 1.37 -14.16
C ARG A 147 3.52 1.51 -12.90
N LEU A 148 2.61 0.56 -12.66
CA LEU A 148 1.82 0.51 -11.44
C LEU A 148 2.72 0.23 -10.23
N HIS A 149 3.65 -0.72 -10.36
CA HIS A 149 4.60 -1.03 -9.30
C HIS A 149 5.49 0.16 -8.95
N GLN A 150 6.08 0.85 -9.94
CA GLN A 150 6.90 2.02 -9.70
C GLN A 150 6.12 3.11 -8.98
N ARG A 151 4.85 3.33 -9.37
CA ARG A 151 3.97 4.28 -8.67
C ARG A 151 3.81 3.94 -7.19
N VAL A 152 3.64 2.65 -6.88
CA VAL A 152 3.51 2.17 -5.48
C VAL A 152 4.83 2.33 -4.73
N VAL A 153 5.98 2.11 -5.37
CA VAL A 153 7.30 2.36 -4.77
C VAL A 153 7.47 3.85 -4.45
N ASP A 154 7.11 4.74 -5.36
CA ASP A 154 7.19 6.19 -5.14
C ASP A 154 6.28 6.62 -3.98
N GLN A 155 5.03 6.12 -3.95
CA GLN A 155 4.08 6.35 -2.85
C GLN A 155 4.62 5.83 -1.52
N HIS A 156 5.14 4.59 -1.49
CA HIS A 156 5.65 3.98 -0.27
C HIS A 156 6.87 4.73 0.29
N ARG A 157 7.76 5.22 -0.59
CA ARG A 157 8.90 6.06 -0.20
C ARG A 157 8.42 7.37 0.42
N ALA A 158 7.52 8.09 -0.24
CA ALA A 158 6.99 9.37 0.24
C ALA A 158 6.23 9.22 1.58
N LEU A 159 5.55 8.08 1.79
CA LEU A 159 4.82 7.79 3.03
C LEU A 159 5.75 7.63 4.23
N ARG A 160 6.94 7.05 4.02
CA ARG A 160 7.89 6.73 5.09
C ARG A 160 8.87 7.86 5.39
N ALA A 161 9.10 8.74 4.42
CA ALA A 161 10.08 9.82 4.56
C ALA A 161 9.93 10.67 5.84
N PRO A 162 8.72 11.09 6.26
CA PRO A 162 8.55 11.88 7.49
C PRO A 162 8.91 11.15 8.79
N PHE A 163 8.92 9.82 8.79
CA PHE A 163 9.14 8.99 9.98
C PHE A 163 10.58 8.46 10.09
N GLY A 164 11.42 8.71 9.08
CA GLY A 164 12.83 8.32 9.06
C GLY A 164 13.73 9.42 9.66
N GLU A 165 14.59 10.02 8.82
CA GLU A 165 15.38 11.17 9.25
C GLU A 165 14.52 12.43 9.51
N GLY A 166 13.27 12.42 9.03
CA GLY A 166 12.26 13.43 9.30
C GLY A 166 12.34 14.64 8.37
N VAL A 167 11.27 15.44 8.38
CA VAL A 167 11.22 16.74 7.73
C VAL A 167 11.74 17.78 8.73
N ARG A 168 12.96 18.29 8.55
CA ARG A 168 13.65 19.14 9.54
C ARG A 168 13.64 20.62 9.19
N SER A 169 13.33 20.94 7.94
CA SER A 169 13.33 22.31 7.43
C SER A 169 12.11 22.58 6.56
N GLN A 170 11.87 23.87 6.27
CA GLN A 170 10.82 24.25 5.33
C GLN A 170 11.13 23.76 3.91
N ALA A 171 12.41 23.70 3.53
CA ALA A 171 12.82 23.16 2.24
C ALA A 171 12.53 21.66 2.16
N ASP A 172 12.80 20.91 3.24
CA ASP A 172 12.51 19.47 3.32
C ASP A 172 10.99 19.23 3.20
N ALA A 173 10.17 20.10 3.80
CA ALA A 173 8.72 20.00 3.74
C ALA A 173 8.19 20.25 2.32
N VAL A 174 8.78 21.21 1.59
CA VAL A 174 8.47 21.47 0.17
C VAL A 174 8.83 20.25 -0.67
N GLU A 175 10.05 19.74 -0.53
CA GLU A 175 10.52 18.57 -1.29
C GLU A 175 9.63 17.35 -1.03
N TRP A 176 9.33 17.06 0.24
CA TRP A 176 8.44 15.98 0.62
C TRP A 176 7.01 16.16 0.06
N ALA A 177 6.44 17.37 0.17
CA ALA A 177 5.11 17.64 -0.35
C ALA A 177 5.04 17.49 -1.88
N ASP A 178 6.10 17.89 -2.58
CA ASP A 178 6.21 17.71 -4.03
C ASP A 178 6.35 16.23 -4.42
N GLU A 179 7.11 15.42 -3.66
CA GLU A 179 7.15 13.96 -3.83
C GLU A 179 5.74 13.34 -3.63
N VAL A 180 5.01 13.76 -2.60
CA VAL A 180 3.64 13.30 -2.31
C VAL A 180 2.67 13.70 -3.43
N ALA A 181 2.75 14.95 -3.92
CA ALA A 181 1.94 15.46 -5.02
C ALA A 181 2.24 14.74 -6.34
N TYR A 182 3.52 14.49 -6.64
CA TYR A 182 3.95 13.72 -7.79
C TYR A 182 3.41 12.29 -7.72
N ALA A 183 3.53 11.63 -6.56
CA ALA A 183 3.01 10.29 -6.31
C ALA A 183 1.47 10.20 -6.43
N ALA A 184 0.76 11.30 -6.18
CA ALA A 184 -0.69 11.41 -6.36
C ALA A 184 -1.13 11.65 -7.81
N SER A 185 -0.22 11.91 -8.74
CA SER A 185 -0.53 12.08 -10.18
C SER A 185 -1.66 13.10 -10.44
N GLY A 186 -1.68 14.21 -9.69
CA GLY A 186 -2.68 15.28 -9.84
C GLY A 186 -4.02 15.05 -9.14
N HIS A 187 -4.16 13.99 -8.34
CA HIS A 187 -5.36 13.73 -7.53
C HIS A 187 -5.39 14.49 -6.19
N LEU A 188 -4.30 15.16 -5.81
CA LEU A 188 -4.27 16.04 -4.64
C LEU A 188 -4.73 17.47 -4.98
N PRO A 189 -5.23 18.24 -4.00
CA PRO A 189 -5.52 19.66 -4.17
C PRO A 189 -4.30 20.44 -4.67
N ARG A 190 -4.52 21.43 -5.54
CA ARG A 190 -3.43 22.22 -6.15
C ARG A 190 -2.63 23.05 -5.14
N ASP A 191 -3.23 23.33 -3.99
CA ASP A 191 -2.65 24.08 -2.90
C ASP A 191 -2.02 23.18 -1.83
N PHE A 192 -1.98 21.86 -2.00
CA PHE A 192 -1.43 20.90 -1.02
C PHE A 192 -0.02 21.27 -0.55
N THR A 193 0.93 21.51 -1.46
CA THR A 193 2.29 21.94 -1.10
C THR A 193 2.28 23.23 -0.27
N SER A 194 1.44 24.19 -0.65
CA SER A 194 1.30 25.45 0.11
C SER A 194 0.69 25.23 1.51
N GLN A 195 -0.23 24.27 1.66
CA GLN A 195 -0.82 23.92 2.95
C GLN A 195 0.22 23.24 3.84
N VAL A 196 0.99 22.29 3.30
CA VAL A 196 2.04 21.58 4.05
C VAL A 196 3.11 22.54 4.57
N CYS A 197 3.55 23.46 3.71
CA CYS A 197 4.70 24.34 4.00
C CYS A 197 4.33 25.62 4.76
N ASN A 198 3.05 25.84 5.05
CA ASN A 198 2.59 27.00 5.81
C ASN A 198 2.89 26.78 7.30
N PRO A 199 3.71 27.62 7.95
CA PRO A 199 4.05 27.46 9.37
C PRO A 199 2.85 27.48 10.33
N MET A 200 1.71 28.01 9.89
CA MET A 200 0.47 28.06 10.66
C MET A 200 -0.45 26.83 10.43
N SER A 201 -0.08 25.91 9.54
CA SER A 201 -0.91 24.75 9.24
C SER A 201 -0.72 23.62 10.24
N GLN A 202 -1.73 22.75 10.32
CA GLN A 202 -1.63 21.51 11.08
C GLN A 202 -0.58 20.56 10.49
N TRP A 203 -0.39 20.57 9.16
CA TRP A 203 0.64 19.77 8.48
C TRP A 203 2.04 20.14 8.97
N TRP A 204 2.36 21.43 8.96
CA TRP A 204 3.64 21.92 9.47
C TRP A 204 3.83 21.54 10.94
N THR A 205 2.79 21.74 11.75
CA THR A 205 2.82 21.42 13.18
C THR A 205 3.06 19.93 13.42
N ALA A 206 2.43 19.06 12.62
CA ALA A 206 2.56 17.61 12.75
C ALA A 206 3.94 17.11 12.32
N LEU A 207 4.49 17.66 11.23
CA LEU A 207 5.83 17.33 10.72
C LEU A 207 6.94 17.85 11.64
N ALA A 208 6.88 19.13 12.04
CA ALA A 208 7.96 19.78 12.78
C ALA A 208 8.02 19.37 14.27
N ASN A 209 6.89 18.97 14.86
CA ASN A 209 6.82 18.57 16.27
C ASN A 209 6.68 17.04 16.44
N GLU A 210 6.94 16.27 15.40
CA GLU A 210 6.91 14.80 15.43
C GLU A 210 5.58 14.22 15.98
N GLN A 211 4.45 14.87 15.66
CA GLN A 211 3.12 14.40 16.10
C GLN A 211 2.63 13.27 15.20
N THR A 212 3.27 12.11 15.32
CA THR A 212 3.07 10.93 14.45
C THR A 212 1.61 10.51 14.33
N ALA A 213 0.84 10.51 15.42
CA ALA A 213 -0.59 10.16 15.38
C ALA A 213 -1.43 11.17 14.58
N VAL A 214 -1.14 12.47 14.69
CA VAL A 214 -1.83 13.52 13.91
C VAL A 214 -1.44 13.39 12.45
N LEU A 215 -0.15 13.22 12.17
CA LEU A 215 0.36 13.02 10.82
C LEU A 215 -0.26 11.77 10.16
N ASP A 216 -0.33 10.64 10.87
CA ASP A 216 -0.98 9.42 10.37
C ASP A 216 -2.45 9.69 10.00
N SER A 217 -3.16 10.49 10.81
CA SER A 217 -4.56 10.85 10.56
C SER A 217 -4.71 11.71 9.29
N MET A 218 -3.86 12.73 9.14
CA MET A 218 -3.87 13.62 7.98
C MET A 218 -3.49 12.88 6.69
N LEU A 219 -2.49 11.98 6.76
CA LEU A 219 -2.12 11.12 5.63
C LEU A 219 -3.27 10.20 5.22
N ALA A 220 -3.99 9.62 6.19
CA ALA A 220 -5.14 8.77 5.93
C ALA A 220 -6.33 9.53 5.33
N GLU A 221 -6.53 10.79 5.71
CA GLU A 221 -7.64 11.62 5.26
C GLU A 221 -7.39 12.28 3.90
N ASP A 222 -6.21 12.86 3.68
CA ASP A 222 -5.94 13.68 2.50
C ASP A 222 -5.14 12.93 1.42
N VAL A 223 -4.13 12.14 1.84
CA VAL A 223 -3.12 11.60 0.92
C VAL A 223 -3.49 10.23 0.38
N LEU A 224 -3.83 9.28 1.25
CA LEU A 224 -4.16 7.91 0.84
C LEU A 224 -5.35 7.83 -0.13
N PRO A 225 -6.44 8.61 0.01
CA PRO A 225 -7.53 8.62 -0.96
C PRO A 225 -7.09 9.12 -2.36
N ALA A 226 -6.25 10.16 -2.40
CA ALA A 226 -5.70 10.68 -3.65
C ALA A 226 -4.78 9.65 -4.32
N TRP A 227 -3.94 8.97 -3.54
CA TRP A 227 -3.09 7.89 -4.04
C TRP A 227 -3.89 6.67 -4.49
N ASN A 228 -4.95 6.32 -3.78
CA ASN A 228 -5.89 5.26 -4.16
C ASN A 228 -6.54 5.57 -5.52
N SER A 229 -6.93 6.83 -5.75
CA SER A 229 -7.40 7.32 -7.05
C SER A 229 -6.33 7.21 -8.14
N ALA A 230 -5.09 7.61 -7.84
CA ALA A 230 -3.97 7.47 -8.76
C ALA A 230 -3.72 6.01 -9.17
N LEU A 231 -3.85 5.06 -8.23
CA LEU A 231 -3.73 3.62 -8.48
C LEU A 231 -4.87 3.09 -9.37
N ARG A 232 -6.11 3.58 -9.19
CA ARG A 232 -7.22 3.23 -10.10
C ARG A 232 -6.97 3.72 -11.52
N THR A 233 -6.49 4.96 -11.68
CA THR A 233 -6.16 5.52 -12.98
C THR A 233 -5.00 4.77 -13.63
N ALA A 234 -3.93 4.51 -12.87
CA ALA A 234 -2.75 3.79 -13.33
C ALA A 234 -3.08 2.34 -13.72
N SER A 235 -3.92 1.63 -12.97
CA SER A 235 -4.32 0.27 -13.32
C SER A 235 -5.13 0.21 -14.61
N THR A 236 -6.00 1.20 -14.84
CA THR A 236 -6.80 1.29 -16.07
C THR A 236 -5.93 1.54 -17.31
N ASN A 237 -4.85 2.31 -17.17
CA ASN A 237 -4.00 2.75 -18.28
C ASN A 237 -2.68 1.96 -18.43
N ALA A 238 -2.37 1.05 -17.49
CA ALA A 238 -1.14 0.27 -17.55
C ALA A 238 -1.25 -0.87 -18.56
N GLU A 239 -0.22 -1.04 -19.38
CA GLU A 239 -0.01 -2.24 -20.19
C GLU A 239 0.75 -3.29 -19.37
N GLU A 240 0.50 -4.57 -19.66
CA GLU A 240 1.27 -5.68 -19.10
C GLU A 240 2.59 -5.80 -19.87
N LEU A 241 3.71 -5.95 -19.14
CA LEU A 241 5.01 -6.20 -19.75
C LEU A 241 5.61 -7.49 -19.18
N PRO A 242 6.14 -8.40 -20.02
CA PRO A 242 6.81 -9.59 -19.53
C PRO A 242 8.08 -9.23 -18.74
N SER A 243 8.35 -9.98 -17.68
CA SER A 243 9.45 -9.72 -16.72
C SER A 243 10.85 -9.71 -17.35
N GLY A 244 11.02 -10.30 -18.54
CA GLY A 244 12.31 -10.44 -19.22
C GLY A 244 12.74 -9.24 -20.09
N GLY A 245 11.95 -8.17 -20.17
CA GLY A 245 12.24 -7.01 -21.04
C GLY A 245 12.91 -5.81 -20.36
N VAL A 246 13.04 -5.80 -19.03
CA VAL A 246 13.64 -4.68 -18.31
C VAL A 246 15.11 -4.99 -18.05
N GLU A 247 15.96 -4.65 -19.01
CA GLU A 247 17.41 -4.63 -18.82
C GLU A 247 17.74 -3.82 -17.55
N SER A 248 18.57 -4.45 -16.71
CA SER A 248 19.16 -3.97 -15.47
C SER A 248 19.54 -2.49 -15.47
N SER A 249 18.59 -1.62 -15.16
CA SER A 249 18.90 -0.27 -14.70
C SER A 249 17.86 0.17 -13.66
N SER A 250 18.38 0.69 -12.56
CA SER A 250 17.69 1.17 -11.36
C SER A 250 17.36 0.11 -10.28
N SER A 251 17.95 0.36 -9.12
CA SER A 251 17.77 -0.30 -7.83
C SER A 251 16.28 -0.29 -7.42
N ALA A 252 15.59 -1.41 -7.64
CA ALA A 252 14.21 -1.59 -7.20
C ALA A 252 14.20 -1.89 -5.69
N GLY A 253 13.71 -0.94 -4.89
CA GLY A 253 13.53 -1.10 -3.45
C GLY A 253 12.43 -2.13 -3.14
N ASN A 254 12.69 -3.03 -2.21
CA ASN A 254 11.68 -3.97 -1.71
C ASN A 254 10.63 -3.23 -0.89
N LEU A 255 9.35 -3.55 -1.12
CA LEU A 255 8.24 -3.18 -0.25
C LEU A 255 8.24 -4.07 1.00
N SER A 256 9.16 -3.82 1.93
CA SER A 256 9.21 -4.49 3.25
C SER A 256 9.00 -3.50 4.39
#